data_AF-A0AAF0GBN4-F1
#
_entry.id   AF-A0AAF0GBN4-F1
#
_cell.length_a   1.000
_cell.length_b   1.000
_cell.length_c   1.000
_cell.angle_alpha   90.00
_cell.angle_beta   90.00
_cell.angle_gamma   90.00
#
_symmetry.space_group_name_H-M   'P 1'
#
loop_
_entity.id
_entity.type
_entity.pdbx_description
1 polymer ?
#
loop_
_entity_poly.entity_id
_entity_poly.type
_entity_poly.pdbx_seq_one_letter_code
_entity_poly.pdbx_strand_id
1 'polypeptide(L)'
;MSPLAMMAALAIHIEQHRLDRTLLPIDQGREQLMAGAADLLGRDARFEDQDAFRLLALQLDKLLRGGRGSRPAKQDGLTVSVMELRALAVRSPNSDAVVRGSWRRKSRNQLGHASWLDVVEAALWCFWHGDDLASGEVLLGVLLGRDERVRLVYGLLAGAFYLSDRTD
;
A
#
# COMPACT_ATOMS: atom_id res chain seq x y z
N MET A 1 17.62 -6.97 4.84
CA MET A 1 17.08 -7.16 3.47
C MET A 1 17.12 -5.81 2.76
N SER A 2 17.50 -5.74 1.48
CA SER A 2 17.44 -4.47 0.74
C SER A 2 15.99 -4.05 0.50
N PRO A 3 15.69 -2.75 0.29
CA PRO A 3 14.36 -2.29 -0.07
C PRO A 3 13.73 -3.01 -1.26
N LEU A 4 14.51 -3.25 -2.31
CA LEU A 4 14.05 -3.97 -3.50
C LEU A 4 13.64 -5.42 -3.16
N ALA A 5 14.48 -6.14 -2.40
CA ALA A 5 14.17 -7.50 -1.99
C ALA A 5 12.93 -7.56 -1.09
N MET A 6 12.74 -6.56 -0.22
CA MET A 6 11.55 -6.42 0.63
C MET A 6 10.28 -6.25 -0.20
N MET A 7 10.31 -5.37 -1.21
CA MET A 7 9.16 -5.12 -2.08
C MET A 7 8.87 -6.29 -3.02
N ALA A 8 9.90 -6.99 -3.48
CA ALA A 8 9.73 -8.23 -4.24
C ALA A 8 9.08 -9.34 -3.37
N ALA A 9 9.54 -9.51 -2.13
CA ALA A 9 8.93 -10.46 -1.20
C ALA A 9 7.47 -10.12 -0.89
N LEU A 10 7.16 -8.83 -0.71
CA LEU A 10 5.79 -8.36 -0.52
C LEU A 10 4.91 -8.67 -1.73
N ALA A 11 5.38 -8.41 -2.94
CA ALA A 11 4.63 -8.70 -4.17
C ALA A 11 4.35 -10.21 -4.32
N ILE A 12 5.35 -11.06 -4.07
CA ILE A 12 5.20 -12.52 -4.07
C ILE A 12 4.18 -12.97 -3.02
N HIS A 13 4.27 -12.43 -1.80
CA HIS A 13 3.34 -12.75 -0.72
C HIS A 13 1.90 -12.41 -1.09
N ILE A 14 1.66 -11.22 -1.66
CA ILE A 14 0.33 -10.80 -2.12
C ILE A 14 -0.19 -11.75 -3.19
N GLU A 15 0.59 -12.06 -4.22
CA GLU A 15 0.15 -12.98 -5.29
C GLU A 15 -0.22 -14.38 -4.78
N GLN A 16 0.50 -14.88 -3.77
CA GLN A 16 0.22 -16.17 -3.14
C GLN A 16 -1.04 -16.16 -2.24
N HIS A 17 -1.39 -15.01 -1.68
CA HIS A 17 -2.45 -14.87 -0.67
C HIS A 17 -3.62 -13.97 -1.14
N ARG A 18 -3.76 -13.81 -2.46
CA ARG A 18 -4.86 -13.06 -3.07
C ARG A 18 -6.21 -13.53 -2.57
N LEU A 19 -7.05 -12.58 -2.14
CA LEU A 19 -8.33 -12.91 -1.51
C LEU A 19 -9.37 -13.46 -2.49
N ASP A 20 -9.19 -13.26 -3.78
CA ASP A 20 -10.01 -13.88 -4.84
C ASP A 20 -9.52 -15.28 -5.26
N ARG A 21 -8.36 -15.73 -4.76
CA ARG A 21 -7.77 -17.04 -5.06
C ARG A 21 -7.67 -17.98 -3.85
N THR A 22 -7.86 -17.46 -2.65
CA THR A 22 -7.78 -18.25 -1.42
C THR A 22 -9.04 -19.11 -1.19
N LEU A 23 -8.86 -20.28 -0.59
CA LEU A 23 -9.96 -21.15 -0.12
C LEU A 23 -10.39 -20.82 1.32
N LEU A 24 -9.66 -19.93 1.99
CA LEU A 24 -9.99 -19.53 3.36
C LEU A 24 -11.24 -18.64 3.39
N PRO A 25 -11.99 -18.67 4.51
CA PRO A 25 -12.96 -17.61 4.81
C PRO A 25 -12.33 -16.23 4.65
N ILE A 26 -13.06 -15.27 4.10
CA ILE A 26 -12.53 -13.96 3.72
C ILE A 26 -11.82 -13.23 4.87
N ASP A 27 -12.31 -13.40 6.10
CA ASP A 27 -11.72 -12.77 7.28
C ASP A 27 -10.38 -13.40 7.66
N GLN A 28 -10.28 -14.73 7.59
CA GLN A 28 -9.03 -15.46 7.84
C GLN A 28 -8.01 -15.22 6.73
N GLY A 29 -8.44 -15.24 5.46
CA GLY A 29 -7.57 -14.91 4.33
C GLY A 29 -7.01 -13.49 4.44
N ARG A 30 -7.84 -12.52 4.85
CA ARG A 30 -7.39 -11.14 5.07
C ARG A 30 -6.39 -11.03 6.22
N GLU A 31 -6.65 -11.71 7.34
CA GLU A 31 -5.73 -11.74 8.46
C GLU A 31 -4.38 -12.34 8.05
N GLN A 32 -4.38 -13.45 7.31
CA GLN A 32 -3.16 -14.08 6.80
C GLN A 32 -2.40 -13.16 5.84
N LEU A 33 -3.10 -12.52 4.90
CA LEU A 33 -2.50 -11.56 3.97
C LEU A 33 -1.79 -10.42 4.73
N MET A 34 -2.47 -9.82 5.70
CA MET A 34 -1.90 -8.70 6.46
C MET A 34 -0.77 -9.14 7.40
N ALA A 35 -0.96 -10.21 8.17
CA ALA A 35 0.04 -10.72 9.10
C ALA A 35 1.33 -11.10 8.38
N GLY A 36 1.23 -11.88 7.30
CA GLY A 36 2.40 -12.29 6.52
C GLY A 36 3.15 -11.10 5.89
N ALA A 37 2.43 -10.05 5.46
CA ALA A 37 3.07 -8.83 4.97
C ALA A 37 3.87 -8.10 6.06
N ALA A 38 3.33 -8.01 7.27
CA ALA A 38 4.04 -7.43 8.41
C ALA A 38 5.28 -8.26 8.81
N ASP A 39 5.16 -9.59 8.77
CA ASP A 39 6.23 -10.51 9.16
C ASP A 39 7.48 -10.40 8.27
N LEU A 40 7.34 -9.91 7.03
CA LEU A 40 8.47 -9.64 6.14
C LEU A 40 9.49 -8.65 6.74
N LEU A 41 9.03 -7.70 7.58
CA LEU A 41 9.90 -6.73 8.24
C LEU A 41 10.68 -7.33 9.41
N GLY A 42 10.29 -8.52 9.89
CA GLY A 42 10.84 -9.16 11.08
C GLY A 42 10.22 -8.65 12.38
N ARG A 43 10.41 -9.43 13.45
CA ARG A 43 9.75 -9.22 14.77
C ARG A 43 10.16 -7.91 15.47
N ASP A 44 11.37 -7.42 15.19
CA ASP A 44 11.91 -6.20 15.81
C ASP A 44 11.50 -4.91 15.08
N ALA A 45 10.74 -5.02 13.98
CA ALA A 45 10.25 -3.86 13.25
C ALA A 45 9.26 -3.05 14.12
N ARG A 46 9.29 -1.73 13.97
CA ARG A 46 8.36 -0.84 14.68
C ARG A 46 6.91 -1.17 14.29
N PHE A 47 6.00 -1.07 15.26
CA PHE A 47 4.57 -1.32 15.03
C PHE A 47 4.00 -0.50 13.87
N GLU A 48 4.40 0.77 13.74
CA GLU A 48 3.96 1.65 12.64
C GLU A 48 4.42 1.17 11.26
N ASP A 49 5.64 0.62 11.17
CA ASP A 49 6.16 0.06 9.92
C ASP A 49 5.43 -1.23 9.54
N GLN A 50 5.10 -2.06 10.54
CA GLN A 50 4.25 -3.25 10.33
C GLN A 50 2.83 -2.87 9.88
N ASP A 51 2.22 -1.86 10.51
CA ASP A 51 0.89 -1.35 10.13
C ASP A 51 0.88 -0.85 8.69
N ALA A 52 1.95 -0.18 8.27
CA ALA A 52 2.11 0.28 6.89
C ALA A 52 2.13 -0.89 5.89
N PHE A 53 2.79 -2.00 6.21
CA PHE A 53 2.82 -3.18 5.36
C PHE A 53 1.50 -3.93 5.33
N ARG A 54 0.77 -4.01 6.46
CA ARG A 54 -0.60 -4.55 6.50
C ARG A 54 -1.54 -3.74 5.61
N LEU A 55 -1.49 -2.41 5.73
CA LEU A 55 -2.27 -1.49 4.90
C LEU A 55 -1.94 -1.66 3.41
N LEU A 56 -0.65 -1.66 3.08
CA LEU A 56 -0.18 -1.77 1.70
C LEU A 56 -0.62 -3.09 1.05
N ALA A 57 -0.49 -4.22 1.77
CA ALA A 57 -0.94 -5.52 1.27
C ALA A 57 -2.45 -5.55 0.99
N LEU A 58 -3.26 -5.01 1.90
CA LEU A 58 -4.71 -4.91 1.74
C LEU A 58 -5.08 -4.06 0.52
N GLN A 59 -4.46 -2.88 0.37
CA GLN A 59 -4.75 -1.98 -0.75
C GLN A 59 -4.30 -2.57 -2.09
N LEU A 60 -3.15 -3.22 -2.15
CA LEU A 60 -2.67 -3.88 -3.36
C LEU A 60 -3.60 -5.03 -3.79
N ASP A 61 -4.02 -5.89 -2.86
CA ASP A 61 -5.00 -6.94 -3.16
C ASP A 61 -6.33 -6.34 -3.68
N LYS A 62 -6.82 -5.25 -3.07
CA LYS A 62 -8.03 -4.56 -3.54
C LYS A 62 -7.86 -3.94 -4.92
N LEU A 63 -6.72 -3.32 -5.21
CA LEU A 63 -6.41 -2.75 -6.52
C LEU A 63 -6.30 -3.84 -7.61
N LEU A 64 -5.71 -4.99 -7.28
CA LEU A 64 -5.60 -6.13 -8.19
C LEU A 64 -6.95 -6.78 -8.53
N ARG A 65 -7.92 -6.71 -7.61
CA ARG A 65 -9.29 -7.25 -7.79
C ARG A 65 -10.30 -6.24 -8.32
N GLY A 66 -10.06 -4.95 -8.10
CA GLY A 66 -10.98 -3.87 -8.42
C GLY A 66 -10.96 -3.42 -9.88
N GLY A 67 -11.76 -2.38 -10.17
CA GLY A 67 -11.70 -1.69 -11.45
C GLY A 67 -10.37 -0.96 -11.67
N ARG A 68 -10.12 -0.52 -12.90
CA ARG A 68 -8.85 0.14 -13.30
C ARG A 68 -9.11 1.50 -13.95
N GLY A 69 -8.04 2.28 -14.11
CA GLY A 69 -8.00 3.44 -15.01
C GLY A 69 -8.96 4.59 -14.71
N SER A 70 -9.65 4.57 -13.56
CA SER A 70 -10.63 5.59 -13.18
C SER A 70 -10.48 6.05 -11.74
N ARG A 71 -10.83 7.31 -11.47
CA ARG A 71 -10.77 7.89 -10.12
C ARG A 71 -11.64 7.13 -9.10
N PRO A 72 -12.87 6.70 -9.42
CA PRO A 72 -13.68 5.90 -8.50
C PRO A 72 -13.02 4.56 -8.16
N ALA A 73 -12.49 3.84 -9.16
CA ALA A 73 -11.85 2.56 -8.90
C ALA A 73 -10.57 2.70 -8.03
N LYS A 74 -9.79 3.76 -8.27
CA LYS A 74 -8.66 4.11 -7.40
C LYS A 74 -9.13 4.41 -5.97
N GLN A 75 -10.23 5.14 -5.82
CA GLN A 75 -10.81 5.43 -4.52
C GLN A 75 -11.25 4.15 -3.79
N ASP A 76 -11.94 3.24 -4.48
CA ASP A 76 -12.43 1.98 -3.90
C ASP A 76 -11.28 1.08 -3.46
N GLY A 77 -10.24 0.93 -4.29
CA GLY A 77 -9.05 0.15 -3.98
C GLY A 77 -8.27 0.66 -2.75
N LEU A 78 -8.26 1.98 -2.55
CA LEU A 78 -7.52 2.62 -1.45
C LEU A 78 -8.35 2.87 -0.19
N THR A 79 -9.67 2.71 -0.23
CA THR A 79 -10.55 2.95 0.93
C THR A 79 -10.53 1.75 1.84
N VAL A 80 -10.29 1.96 3.14
CA VAL A 80 -10.36 0.90 4.16
C VAL A 80 -11.75 0.94 4.81
N SER A 81 -12.47 -0.19 4.75
CA SER A 81 -13.79 -0.35 5.36
C SER A 81 -13.71 -0.42 6.90
N VAL A 82 -14.85 -0.25 7.57
CA VAL A 82 -14.93 -0.36 9.04
C VAL A 82 -14.45 -1.73 9.55
N MET A 83 -14.73 -2.81 8.81
CA MET A 83 -14.27 -4.15 9.17
C MET A 83 -12.76 -4.30 9.01
N GLU A 84 -12.20 -3.80 7.91
CA GLU A 84 -10.76 -3.81 7.67
C GLU A 84 -10.01 -2.92 8.68
N LEU A 85 -10.58 -1.77 9.07
CA LEU A 85 -10.04 -0.91 10.12
C LEU A 85 -9.95 -1.64 11.46
N ARG A 86 -10.99 -2.40 11.83
CA ARG A 86 -11.00 -3.22 13.05
C ARG A 86 -9.96 -4.34 12.98
N ALA A 87 -9.82 -4.97 11.81
CA ALA A 87 -8.86 -6.05 11.61
C ALA A 87 -7.40 -5.57 11.62
N LEU A 88 -7.13 -4.36 11.11
CA LEU A 88 -5.81 -3.73 11.21
C LEU A 88 -5.43 -3.41 12.66
N ALA A 89 -6.43 -3.06 13.49
CA ALA A 89 -6.27 -2.82 14.94
C ALA A 89 -5.12 -1.84 15.29
N VAL A 90 -4.88 -0.84 14.44
CA VAL A 90 -3.79 0.13 14.61
C VAL A 90 -3.91 0.88 15.93
N ARG A 91 -2.78 1.02 16.63
CA ARG A 91 -2.74 1.67 17.96
C ARG A 91 -2.05 3.03 17.96
N SER A 92 -1.15 3.26 17.01
CA SER A 92 -0.47 4.56 16.88
C SER A 92 -1.41 5.58 16.23
N PRO A 93 -1.49 6.82 16.75
CA PRO A 93 -2.19 7.91 16.08
C PRO A 93 -1.68 8.18 14.65
N ASN A 94 -0.39 7.98 14.40
CA ASN A 94 0.18 8.18 13.07
C ASN A 94 -0.31 7.10 12.09
N SER A 95 -0.26 5.82 12.51
CA SER A 95 -0.81 4.70 11.73
C SER A 95 -2.30 4.92 11.45
N ASP A 96 -3.08 5.30 12.46
CA ASP A 96 -4.53 5.53 12.31
C ASP A 96 -4.84 6.64 11.30
N ALA A 97 -4.08 7.74 11.32
CA ALA A 97 -4.23 8.81 10.34
C ALA A 97 -3.96 8.32 8.91
N VAL A 98 -2.88 7.58 8.69
CA VAL A 98 -2.49 7.05 7.37
C VAL A 98 -3.50 6.03 6.85
N VAL A 99 -3.93 5.09 7.69
CA VAL A 99 -4.92 4.07 7.35
C VAL A 99 -6.27 4.70 6.99
N ARG A 100 -6.67 5.79 7.67
CA ARG A 100 -7.89 6.55 7.35
C ARG A 100 -7.75 7.49 6.15
N GLY A 101 -6.57 7.55 5.52
CA GLY A 101 -6.38 8.31 4.30
C GLY A 101 -5.99 9.77 4.49
N SER A 102 -5.26 10.13 5.57
CA SER A 102 -4.71 11.48 5.79
C SER A 102 -4.03 12.06 4.55
N TRP A 103 -3.23 11.23 3.87
CA TRP A 103 -2.50 11.55 2.64
C TRP A 103 -3.37 12.09 1.52
N ARG A 104 -4.68 11.84 1.49
CA ARG A 104 -5.59 12.39 0.46
C ARG A 104 -5.71 13.91 0.49
N ARG A 105 -5.41 14.54 1.64
CA ARG A 105 -5.57 15.97 1.89
C ARG A 105 -4.26 16.67 2.26
N LYS A 106 -3.16 15.93 2.40
CA LYS A 106 -1.86 16.50 2.77
C LYS A 106 -1.28 17.33 1.64
N SER A 107 -0.54 18.38 1.98
CA SER A 107 0.41 19.03 1.08
C SER A 107 1.77 18.34 1.13
N ARG A 108 2.58 18.57 0.10
CA ARG A 108 3.91 17.96 -0.09
C ARG A 108 4.82 18.05 1.15
N ASN A 109 4.87 19.22 1.80
CA ASN A 109 5.72 19.49 2.96
C ASN A 109 5.27 18.79 4.27
N GLN A 110 4.14 18.10 4.26
CA GLN A 110 3.61 17.34 5.39
C GLN A 110 3.95 15.83 5.30
N LEU A 111 4.69 15.42 4.28
CA LEU A 111 5.12 14.04 4.07
C LEU A 111 6.54 13.85 4.59
N GLY A 112 6.76 12.74 5.28
CA GLY A 112 8.07 12.30 5.75
C GLY A 112 8.73 11.30 4.81
N HIS A 113 9.87 10.78 5.23
CA HIS A 113 10.57 9.66 4.59
C HIS A 113 11.47 8.87 5.57
N ALA A 114 11.29 9.04 6.89
CA ALA A 114 12.18 8.44 7.88
C ALA A 114 11.83 6.96 8.14
N SER A 115 10.55 6.62 8.03
CA SER A 115 9.97 5.31 8.33
C SER A 115 9.37 4.62 7.11
N TRP A 116 9.06 3.32 7.22
CA TRP A 116 8.24 2.65 6.22
C TRP A 116 6.81 3.20 6.22
N LEU A 117 6.28 3.64 7.37
CA LEU A 117 5.00 4.36 7.42
C LEU A 117 5.04 5.63 6.56
N ASP A 118 6.07 6.46 6.73
CA ASP A 118 6.26 7.68 5.93
C ASP A 118 6.39 7.35 4.44
N VAL A 119 7.17 6.32 4.11
CA VAL A 119 7.40 5.87 2.74
C VAL A 119 6.09 5.44 2.08
N VAL A 120 5.27 4.65 2.77
CA VAL A 120 3.96 4.21 2.29
C VAL A 120 3.01 5.41 2.16
N GLU A 121 2.98 6.31 3.14
CA GLU A 121 2.15 7.51 3.08
C GLU A 121 2.53 8.41 1.88
N ALA A 122 3.82 8.63 1.64
CA ALA A 122 4.31 9.40 0.50
C ALA A 122 3.98 8.73 -0.84
N ALA A 123 4.12 7.41 -0.94
CA ALA A 123 3.77 6.67 -2.15
C ALA A 123 2.25 6.74 -2.44
N LEU A 124 1.41 6.58 -1.41
CA LEU A 124 -0.04 6.73 -1.50
C LEU A 124 -0.42 8.16 -1.91
N TRP A 125 0.28 9.17 -1.37
CA TRP A 125 0.08 10.55 -1.77
C TRP A 125 0.37 10.78 -3.26
N CYS A 126 1.52 10.30 -3.77
CA CYS A 126 1.87 10.39 -5.19
C CYS A 126 0.83 9.69 -6.05
N PHE A 127 0.47 8.46 -5.68
CA PHE A 127 -0.49 7.66 -6.41
C PHE A 127 -1.89 8.28 -6.43
N TRP A 128 -2.31 8.95 -5.36
CA TRP A 128 -3.62 9.60 -5.27
C TRP A 128 -3.69 10.94 -6.01
N HIS A 129 -2.61 11.72 -6.01
CA HIS A 129 -2.58 13.04 -6.65
C HIS A 129 -2.16 12.99 -8.11
N GLY A 130 -1.55 11.88 -8.57
CA GLY A 130 -1.38 11.58 -9.99
C GLY A 130 -2.64 10.98 -10.60
N ASP A 131 -2.93 11.36 -11.84
CA ASP A 131 -4.06 10.81 -12.60
C ASP A 131 -3.65 9.57 -13.43
N ASP A 132 -2.38 9.51 -13.81
CA ASP A 132 -1.75 8.43 -14.56
C ASP A 132 -0.35 8.09 -14.03
N LEU A 133 0.31 7.12 -14.68
CA LEU A 133 1.65 6.68 -14.30
C LEU A 133 2.66 7.83 -14.35
N ALA A 134 2.63 8.64 -15.42
CA ALA A 134 3.62 9.68 -15.68
C ALA A 134 3.49 10.86 -14.70
N SER A 135 2.27 11.34 -14.46
CA SER A 135 2.00 12.42 -13.51
C SER A 135 2.38 12.03 -12.07
N GLY A 136 2.14 10.79 -11.65
CA GLY A 136 2.60 10.31 -10.34
C GLY A 136 4.12 10.16 -10.25
N GLU A 137 4.81 9.77 -11.33
CA GLU A 137 6.28 9.76 -11.40
C GLU A 137 6.90 11.16 -11.29
N VAL A 138 6.27 12.16 -11.91
CA VAL A 138 6.67 13.57 -11.75
C VAL A 138 6.57 13.97 -10.27
N LEU A 139 5.48 13.62 -9.59
CA LEU A 139 5.32 13.89 -8.15
C LEU A 139 6.40 13.21 -7.32
N LEU A 140 6.76 11.96 -7.62
CA LEU A 140 7.88 11.26 -6.97
C LEU A 140 9.21 12.01 -7.12
N GLY A 141 9.52 12.48 -8.33
CA GLY A 141 10.74 13.23 -8.63
C GLY A 141 10.83 14.55 -7.84
N VAL A 142 9.69 15.21 -7.63
CA VAL A 142 9.58 16.47 -6.86
C VAL A 142 9.59 16.23 -5.35
N LEU A 143 9.07 15.10 -4.89
CA LEU A 143 8.95 14.77 -3.48
C LEU A 143 10.26 14.29 -2.88
N LEU A 144 10.92 13.37 -3.56
CA LEU A 144 11.86 12.47 -2.90
C LEU A 144 12.95 12.03 -3.86
N GLY A 145 13.60 12.98 -4.53
CA GLY A 145 14.62 12.75 -5.55
C GLY A 145 15.78 11.77 -5.20
N ARG A 146 15.79 11.15 -4.00
CA ARG A 146 16.73 10.10 -3.58
C ARG A 146 16.15 8.91 -2.78
N ASP A 147 14.88 8.88 -2.33
CA ASP A 147 14.38 7.72 -1.57
C ASP A 147 13.85 6.63 -2.51
N GLU A 148 14.66 5.62 -2.76
CA GLU A 148 14.29 4.47 -3.58
C GLU A 148 13.07 3.71 -3.06
N ARG A 149 12.83 3.70 -1.74
CA ARG A 149 11.72 2.94 -1.14
C ARG A 149 10.37 3.47 -1.61
N VAL A 150 10.22 4.78 -1.70
CA VAL A 150 8.95 5.39 -2.14
C VAL A 150 8.67 5.10 -3.61
N ARG A 151 9.71 5.11 -4.45
CA ARG A 151 9.58 4.72 -5.86
C ARG A 151 9.16 3.25 -6.01
N LEU A 152 9.72 2.36 -5.18
CA LEU A 152 9.34 0.95 -5.20
C LEU A 152 7.89 0.73 -4.76
N VAL A 153 7.46 1.35 -3.66
CA VAL A 153 6.06 1.23 -3.19
C VAL A 153 5.09 1.83 -4.20
N TYR A 154 5.40 3.00 -4.76
CA TYR A 154 4.61 3.59 -5.84
C TYR A 154 4.52 2.67 -7.05
N GLY A 155 5.63 2.06 -7.46
CA GLY A 155 5.66 1.12 -8.58
C GLY A 155 4.72 -0.07 -8.38
N LEU A 156 4.63 -0.61 -7.16
CA LEU A 156 3.66 -1.67 -6.83
C LEU A 156 2.22 -1.18 -6.97
N LEU A 157 1.88 -0.01 -6.40
CA LEU A 157 0.53 0.57 -6.46
C LEU A 157 0.12 0.88 -7.91
N ALA A 158 1.00 1.55 -8.64
CA ALA A 158 0.79 1.94 -10.03
C ALA A 158 0.72 0.70 -10.95
N GLY A 159 1.59 -0.29 -10.74
CA GLY A 159 1.55 -1.55 -11.50
C GLY A 159 0.27 -2.36 -11.25
N ALA A 160 -0.17 -2.44 -9.99
CA ALA A 160 -1.43 -3.10 -9.63
C ALA A 160 -2.64 -2.44 -10.27
N PHE A 161 -2.63 -1.12 -10.45
CA PHE A 161 -3.78 -0.36 -10.93
C PHE A 161 -3.78 -0.09 -12.45
N TYR A 162 -2.64 0.29 -13.02
CA TYR A 162 -2.52 0.73 -14.41
C TYR A 162 -2.06 -0.36 -15.38
N LEU A 163 -1.30 -1.36 -14.91
CA LEU A 163 -0.53 -2.24 -15.80
C LEU A 163 -0.87 -3.74 -15.70
N SER A 164 -1.65 -4.19 -14.70
CA SER A 164 -1.98 -5.62 -14.65
C SER A 164 -3.03 -5.97 -15.70
N ASP A 165 -2.62 -6.73 -16.70
CA ASP A 165 -3.53 -7.29 -17.69
C ASP A 165 -4.46 -8.31 -17.03
N ARG A 166 -5.74 -8.27 -17.42
CA ARG A 166 -6.59 -9.45 -17.30
C ARG A 166 -6.41 -10.24 -18.59
N THR A 167 -5.73 -11.38 -18.51
CA THR A 167 -6.08 -12.48 -19.40
C THR A 167 -7.47 -12.93 -18.97
N ASP A 168 -8.49 -12.39 -19.64
CA ASP A 168 -9.84 -12.94 -19.62
C ASP A 168 -9.85 -14.35 -20.23
#